data_AF-A0A521CGV3-F1
#
_entry.id   AF-A0A521CGV3-F1
#
_cell.length_a   1.000
_cell.length_b   1.000
_cell.length_c   1.000
_cell.angle_alpha   90.00
_cell.angle_beta   90.00
_cell.angle_gamma   90.00
#
_symmetry.space_group_name_H-M   'P 1'
#
loop_
_entity.id
_entity.type
_entity.pdbx_description
1 polymer ?
#
loop_
_entity_poly.entity_id
_entity_poly.type
_entity_poly.pdbx_seq_one_letter_code
_entity_poly.pdbx_strand_id
1 'polypeptide(L)'
;MIIMIAAVAENNALGKNNDLVWHLPNDFKRFKSLTTNHHIIMGRKTFESFPKPLPNRTHVIITRQNDYNPEGCIVVDSIEKAIAVCPENEDSYIIGGGEIYNLALPFTDIIEITKVHHTFDADTFFPKINENEWLLVESEENFKDDKHLYDYTYETYIRK
;
A
#
# COMPACT_ATOMS: atom_id res chain seq x y z
N MET A 1 10.97 -2.63 -9.98
CA MET A 1 9.57 -2.53 -10.48
C MET A 1 8.75 -1.61 -9.59
N ILE A 2 7.58 -1.16 -10.04
CA ILE A 2 6.60 -0.44 -9.22
C ILE A 2 5.55 -1.41 -8.70
N ILE A 3 5.54 -1.63 -7.38
CA ILE A 3 4.69 -2.60 -6.71
C ILE A 3 3.67 -1.86 -5.86
N MET A 4 2.38 -2.11 -6.03
CA MET A 4 1.36 -1.60 -5.14
C MET A 4 1.11 -2.62 -4.04
N ILE A 5 1.16 -2.22 -2.76
CA ILE A 5 0.89 -3.11 -1.64
C ILE A 5 -0.21 -2.54 -0.75
N ALA A 6 -1.22 -3.35 -0.45
CA ALA A 6 -2.33 -2.96 0.41
C ALA A 6 -2.97 -4.16 1.12
N ALA A 7 -3.50 -3.92 2.32
CA ALA A 7 -4.50 -4.80 2.92
C ALA A 7 -5.88 -4.19 2.66
N VAL A 8 -6.82 -4.99 2.13
CA VAL A 8 -8.15 -4.52 1.73
C VAL A 8 -9.22 -5.48 2.21
N ALA A 9 -10.38 -4.95 2.59
CA ALA A 9 -11.55 -5.74 2.91
C ALA A 9 -12.20 -6.38 1.67
N GLU A 10 -13.21 -7.22 1.89
CA GLU A 10 -14.04 -7.81 0.83
C GLU A 10 -14.62 -6.73 -0.09
N ASN A 11 -15.10 -5.62 0.50
CA ASN A 11 -15.63 -4.44 -0.20
C ASN A 11 -14.56 -3.41 -0.61
N ASN A 12 -13.28 -3.80 -0.68
CA ASN A 12 -12.13 -2.95 -0.98
C ASN A 12 -11.90 -1.79 0.01
N ALA A 13 -12.51 -1.84 1.20
CA ALA A 13 -12.23 -0.86 2.25
C ALA A 13 -10.75 -0.94 2.68
N LEU A 14 -10.12 0.22 2.86
CA LEU A 14 -8.74 0.36 3.36
C LEU A 14 -8.73 0.81 4.83
N GLY A 15 -9.59 1.77 5.18
CA GLY A 15 -9.58 2.40 6.49
C GLY A 15 -10.68 3.42 6.65
N LYS A 16 -10.80 3.93 7.87
CA LYS A 16 -11.77 4.95 8.26
C LYS A 16 -11.09 5.94 9.21
N ASN A 17 -11.31 7.23 9.02
CA ASN A 17 -10.71 8.29 9.86
C ASN A 17 -9.17 8.25 9.93
N ASN A 18 -8.50 7.80 8.86
CA ASN A 18 -7.04 7.55 8.75
C ASN A 18 -6.49 6.37 9.56
N ASP A 19 -7.35 5.54 10.15
CA ASP A 19 -6.97 4.30 10.83
C ASP A 19 -7.39 3.06 10.03
N LEU A 20 -6.64 1.98 10.20
CA LEU A 20 -7.04 0.65 9.72
C LEU A 20 -8.21 0.13 10.57
N VAL A 21 -9.21 -0.42 9.92
CA VAL A 21 -10.43 -0.95 10.57
C VAL A 21 -10.27 -2.39 11.10
N TRP A 22 -9.07 -2.97 10.95
CA TRP A 22 -8.71 -4.29 11.47
C TRP A 22 -7.30 -4.30 12.06
N HIS A 23 -7.00 -5.35 12.82
CA HIS A 23 -5.68 -5.62 13.37
C HIS A 23 -5.19 -6.98 12.85
N LEU A 24 -4.18 -6.97 11.98
CA LEU A 24 -3.70 -8.17 11.29
C LEU A 24 -2.16 -8.28 11.39
N PRO A 25 -1.61 -8.85 12.48
CA PRO A 25 -0.17 -8.90 12.73
C PRO A 25 0.66 -9.55 11.62
N ASN A 26 0.15 -10.61 10.99
CA ASN A 26 0.86 -11.28 9.91
C ASN A 26 0.96 -10.42 8.65
N ASP A 27 -0.07 -9.62 8.34
CA ASP A 27 0.01 -8.63 7.25
C ASP A 27 1.07 -7.56 7.53
N PHE A 28 1.14 -7.03 8.76
CA PHE A 28 2.22 -6.11 9.13
C PHE A 28 3.61 -6.73 8.97
N LYS A 29 3.77 -8.02 9.29
CA LYS A 29 5.04 -8.73 9.07
C LYS A 29 5.35 -8.88 7.58
N ARG A 30 4.35 -9.24 6.77
CA ARG A 30 4.46 -9.34 5.30
C ARG A 30 4.85 -8.01 4.69
N PHE A 31 4.10 -6.94 4.99
CA PHE A 31 4.41 -5.57 4.57
C PHE A 31 5.84 -5.17 4.94
N LYS A 32 6.25 -5.42 6.19
CA LYS A 32 7.63 -5.14 6.62
C LYS A 32 8.65 -5.94 5.83
N SER A 33 8.42 -7.22 5.61
CA SER A 33 9.34 -8.10 4.87
C SER A 33 9.54 -7.63 3.44
N LEU A 34 8.45 -7.27 2.75
CA LEU A 34 8.49 -6.84 1.35
C LEU A 34 9.10 -5.45 1.19
N THR A 35 8.80 -4.51 2.09
CA THR A 35 9.18 -3.10 1.90
C THR A 35 10.51 -2.70 2.54
N THR A 36 11.14 -3.56 3.36
CA THR A 36 12.40 -3.21 4.03
C THR A 36 13.53 -3.04 3.01
N ASN A 37 14.34 -2.00 3.19
CA ASN A 37 15.42 -1.53 2.32
C ASN A 37 14.96 -0.99 0.95
N HIS A 38 13.65 -0.77 0.77
CA HIS A 38 13.10 -0.21 -0.46
C HIS A 38 12.58 1.22 -0.28
N HIS A 39 12.28 1.85 -1.40
CA HIS A 39 11.53 3.10 -1.44
C HIS A 39 10.04 2.82 -1.24
N ILE A 40 9.40 3.59 -0.35
CA ILE A 40 7.96 3.53 -0.12
C ILE A 40 7.33 4.87 -0.47
N ILE A 41 6.41 4.85 -1.43
CA ILE A 41 5.69 6.01 -1.95
C ILE A 41 4.33 6.09 -1.28
N MET A 42 4.02 7.25 -0.70
CA MET A 42 2.74 7.47 -0.04
C MET A 42 2.27 8.91 -0.11
N GLY A 43 1.00 9.14 0.25
CA GLY A 43 0.44 10.47 0.43
C GLY A 43 0.75 11.02 1.83
N ARG A 44 0.73 12.35 1.98
CA ARG A 44 0.97 13.02 3.28
C ARG A 44 0.19 12.42 4.44
N LYS A 45 -1.12 12.22 4.29
CA LYS A 45 -1.99 11.69 5.38
C LYS A 45 -1.60 10.28 5.83
N THR A 46 -1.13 9.44 4.91
CA THR A 46 -0.64 8.09 5.23
C THR A 46 0.67 8.16 6.00
N PHE A 47 1.56 9.08 5.64
CA PHE A 47 2.78 9.29 6.41
C PHE A 47 2.49 9.80 7.83
N GLU A 48 1.55 10.73 7.98
CA GLU A 48 1.15 11.32 9.26
C GLU A 48 0.42 10.35 10.20
N SER A 49 -0.12 9.24 9.68
CA SER A 49 -0.71 8.20 10.54
C SER A 49 0.35 7.34 11.22
N PHE A 50 1.61 7.38 10.77
CA PHE A 50 2.68 6.66 11.43
C PHE A 50 3.09 7.37 12.71
N PRO A 51 3.25 6.64 13.83
CA PRO A 51 3.76 7.24 15.07
C PRO A 51 5.21 7.72 14.92
N LYS A 52 5.95 7.16 13.95
CA LYS A 52 7.30 7.54 13.55
C LYS A 52 7.61 6.98 12.16
N PRO A 53 8.57 7.56 11.42
CA PRO A 53 9.04 6.98 10.16
C PRO A 53 9.45 5.52 10.33
N LEU A 54 9.12 4.74 9.31
CA LEU A 54 9.36 3.31 9.29
C LEU A 54 10.86 3.01 9.07
N PRO A 55 11.56 2.31 9.97
CA PRO A 55 13.01 2.14 9.87
C PRO A 55 13.43 1.36 8.61
N ASN A 56 14.64 1.61 8.11
CA ASN A 56 15.22 0.94 6.94
C ASN A 56 14.38 1.09 5.66
N ARG A 57 13.72 2.24 5.46
CA ARG A 57 12.92 2.54 4.28
C ARG A 57 13.11 4.00 3.89
N THR A 58 13.24 4.26 2.60
CA THR A 58 13.24 5.63 2.07
C THR A 58 11.80 6.06 1.84
N HIS A 59 11.35 7.12 2.52
CA HIS A 59 9.99 7.60 2.39
C HIS A 59 9.91 8.64 1.28
N VAL A 60 9.04 8.40 0.30
CA VAL A 60 8.71 9.33 -0.77
C VAL A 60 7.27 9.80 -0.57
N ILE A 61 7.09 11.07 -0.23
CA ILE A 61 5.80 11.63 0.17
C ILE A 61 5.28 12.55 -0.93
N ILE A 62 4.08 12.26 -1.42
CA ILE A 62 3.37 13.08 -2.40
C ILE A 62 2.46 14.08 -1.67
N THR A 63 2.66 15.36 -1.92
CA THR A 63 1.85 16.45 -1.36
C THR A 63 1.90 17.71 -2.21
N ARG A 64 0.81 18.48 -2.24
CA ARG A 64 0.77 19.81 -2.87
C ARG A 64 1.14 20.94 -1.89
N GLN A 65 1.46 20.61 -0.65
CA GLN A 65 1.85 21.58 0.37
C GLN A 65 3.35 21.86 0.27
N ASN A 66 3.70 23.04 -0.23
CA ASN A 66 5.10 23.42 -0.50
C ASN A 66 6.00 23.44 0.76
N ASP A 67 5.43 23.77 1.92
CA ASP A 67 6.17 23.88 3.18
C ASP A 67 6.20 22.58 4.00
N TYR A 68 5.83 21.45 3.40
CA TYR A 68 5.85 20.15 4.05
C TYR A 68 7.20 19.46 3.85
N ASN A 69 8.02 19.38 4.90
CA ASN A 69 9.37 18.82 4.81
C ASN A 69 9.74 18.02 6.07
N PRO A 70 9.15 16.82 6.27
CA PRO A 70 9.54 15.96 7.37
C PRO A 70 10.99 15.49 7.21
N GLU A 71 11.73 15.47 8.32
CA GLU A 71 13.14 15.12 8.33
C GLU A 71 13.39 13.71 7.75
N GLY A 72 14.42 13.58 6.93
CA GLY A 72 14.84 12.29 6.37
C GLY A 72 13.92 11.71 5.29
N CYS A 73 12.96 12.48 4.77
CA CYS A 73 12.02 12.06 3.73
C CYS A 73 12.26 12.82 2.41
N ILE A 74 11.88 12.20 1.31
CA ILE A 74 11.82 12.84 -0.01
C ILE A 74 10.39 13.33 -0.21
N VAL A 75 10.21 14.60 -0.57
CA VAL A 75 8.89 15.20 -0.81
C VAL A 75 8.77 15.64 -2.26
N VAL A 76 7.68 15.26 -2.90
CA VAL A 76 7.35 15.56 -4.29
C VAL A 76 5.88 15.94 -4.44
N ASP A 77 5.50 16.53 -5.57
CA ASP A 77 4.14 17.04 -5.83
C ASP A 77 3.31 16.20 -6.82
N SER A 78 3.87 15.11 -7.37
CA SER A 78 3.20 14.24 -8.33
C SER A 78 3.68 12.80 -8.25
N ILE A 79 2.87 11.87 -8.79
CA ILE A 79 3.21 10.44 -8.84
C ILE A 79 4.39 10.16 -9.78
N GLU A 80 4.49 10.89 -10.89
CA GLU A 80 5.58 10.78 -11.86
C GLU A 80 6.91 11.18 -11.21
N LYS A 81 6.92 12.27 -10.43
CA LYS A 81 8.12 12.67 -9.69
C LYS A 81 8.46 11.66 -8.59
N ALA A 82 7.45 11.07 -7.93
CA ALA A 82 7.68 10.05 -6.90
C ALA A 82 8.34 8.80 -7.48
N ILE A 83 7.92 8.38 -8.68
CA ILE A 83 8.53 7.26 -9.40
C ILE A 83 9.93 7.63 -9.89
N ALA A 84 10.12 8.85 -10.42
CA ALA A 84 11.41 9.30 -10.97
C ALA A 84 12.53 9.41 -9.93
N VAL A 85 12.20 9.60 -8.65
CA VAL A 85 13.21 9.59 -7.56
C VAL A 85 13.54 8.18 -7.06
N CYS A 86 12.75 7.18 -7.46
CA CYS A 86 13.01 5.80 -7.09
C CYS A 86 14.09 5.16 -7.97
N PRO A 87 14.87 4.18 -7.46
CA PRO A 87 15.89 3.51 -8.26
C PRO A 87 15.26 2.66 -9.38
N GLU A 88 15.73 2.82 -10.61
CA GLU A 88 15.20 2.09 -11.78
C GLU A 88 15.42 0.57 -11.70
N ASN A 89 16.47 0.12 -11.00
CA ASN A 89 16.87 -1.28 -10.92
C ASN A 89 16.44 -1.97 -9.60
N GLU A 90 15.56 -1.34 -8.83
CA GLU A 90 15.06 -1.89 -7.57
C GLU A 90 13.53 -1.86 -7.53
N ASP A 91 12.96 -2.61 -6.59
CA ASP A 91 11.54 -2.53 -6.31
C ASP A 91 11.21 -1.33 -5.45
N SER A 92 10.11 -0.66 -5.79
CA SER A 92 9.57 0.49 -5.08
C SER A 92 8.08 0.27 -4.84
N TYR A 93 7.64 0.62 -3.63
CA TYR A 93 6.33 0.21 -3.15
C TYR A 93 5.38 1.40 -3.00
N ILE A 94 4.24 1.37 -3.68
CA ILE A 94 3.12 2.27 -3.44
C ILE A 94 2.32 1.74 -2.26
N ILE A 95 2.25 2.52 -1.18
CA ILE A 95 1.58 2.10 0.07
C ILE A 95 0.34 2.95 0.40
N GLY A 96 -0.14 3.72 -0.57
CA GLY A 96 -1.40 4.47 -0.50
C GLY A 96 -1.24 5.91 0.02
N GLY A 97 -2.30 6.57 0.50
CA GLY A 97 -3.67 6.10 0.65
C GLY A 97 -4.47 6.04 -0.65
N GLY A 98 -5.80 5.99 -0.55
CA GLY A 98 -6.72 5.77 -1.67
C GLY A 98 -6.45 6.62 -2.93
N GLU A 99 -6.21 7.93 -2.77
CA GLU A 99 -5.87 8.81 -3.91
C GLU A 99 -4.56 8.42 -4.59
N ILE A 100 -3.53 8.07 -3.81
CA ILE A 100 -2.24 7.66 -4.35
C ILE A 100 -2.33 6.32 -5.07
N TYR A 101 -3.13 5.38 -4.56
CA TYR A 101 -3.38 4.12 -5.27
C TYR A 101 -4.02 4.37 -6.64
N ASN A 102 -5.02 5.25 -6.72
CA ASN A 102 -5.64 5.60 -8.01
C ASN A 102 -4.65 6.27 -8.98
N LEU A 103 -3.83 7.20 -8.49
CA LEU A 103 -2.83 7.89 -9.31
C LEU A 103 -1.72 6.95 -9.79
N ALA A 104 -1.34 5.96 -8.96
CA ALA A 104 -0.27 5.04 -9.28
C ALA A 104 -0.69 3.87 -10.17
N LEU A 105 -1.99 3.55 -10.25
CA LEU A 105 -2.50 2.40 -10.99
C LEU A 105 -1.99 2.30 -12.44
N PRO A 106 -1.83 3.38 -13.23
CA PRO A 106 -1.26 3.29 -14.58
C PRO A 106 0.23 2.92 -14.65
N PHE A 107 0.96 3.10 -13.54
CA PHE A 107 2.41 2.91 -13.46
C PHE A 107 2.82 1.61 -12.74
N THR A 108 1.86 0.91 -12.13
CA THR A 108 2.10 -0.30 -11.34
C THR A 108 2.38 -1.51 -12.23
N ASP A 109 3.38 -2.30 -11.89
CA ASP A 109 3.72 -3.58 -12.54
C ASP A 109 3.08 -4.77 -11.83
N ILE A 110 3.09 -4.74 -10.48
CA ILE A 110 2.62 -5.81 -9.59
C ILE A 110 1.69 -5.24 -8.51
N ILE A 111 0.62 -5.95 -8.19
CA ILE A 111 -0.26 -5.62 -7.05
C ILE A 111 -0.18 -6.76 -6.03
N GLU A 112 0.22 -6.42 -4.81
CA GLU A 112 0.34 -7.27 -3.64
C GLU A 112 -0.82 -6.97 -2.67
N ILE A 113 -1.77 -7.88 -2.56
CA ILE A 113 -2.97 -7.69 -1.76
C ILE A 113 -3.00 -8.66 -0.58
N THR A 114 -3.35 -8.14 0.57
CA THR A 114 -3.91 -8.95 1.67
C THR A 114 -5.42 -8.72 1.68
N LYS A 115 -6.19 -9.69 1.16
CA LYS A 115 -7.65 -9.65 1.08
C LYS A 115 -8.24 -10.16 2.39
N VAL A 116 -8.83 -9.28 3.20
CA VAL A 116 -9.50 -9.64 4.46
C VAL A 116 -10.94 -10.02 4.16
N HIS A 117 -11.35 -11.24 4.55
CA HIS A 117 -12.65 -11.83 4.25
C HIS A 117 -13.74 -11.33 5.20
N HIS A 118 -13.91 -10.02 5.25
CA HIS A 118 -14.95 -9.31 5.99
C HIS A 118 -15.21 -7.95 5.32
N THR A 119 -16.41 -7.40 5.46
CA THR A 119 -16.74 -6.04 5.00
C THR A 119 -16.68 -5.05 6.16
N PHE A 120 -16.14 -3.86 5.92
CA PHE A 120 -16.09 -2.82 6.95
C PHE A 120 -16.72 -1.53 6.43
N ASP A 121 -17.25 -0.74 7.36
CA ASP A 121 -17.63 0.65 7.07
C ASP A 121 -16.36 1.51 6.98
N ALA A 122 -16.20 2.23 5.87
CA ALA A 122 -14.96 2.92 5.52
C ALA A 122 -15.24 4.16 4.66
N ASP A 123 -14.33 5.12 4.73
CA ASP A 123 -14.32 6.34 3.90
C ASP A 123 -13.28 6.29 2.78
N THR A 124 -12.37 5.33 2.85
CA THR A 124 -11.25 5.18 1.94
C THR A 124 -11.23 3.76 1.37
N PHE A 125 -11.18 3.66 0.05
CA PHE A 125 -11.25 2.40 -0.68
C PHE A 125 -10.09 2.25 -1.64
N PHE A 126 -9.67 1.00 -1.84
CA PHE A 126 -8.68 0.61 -2.85
C PHE A 126 -9.34 0.59 -4.25
N PRO A 127 -8.62 0.97 -5.31
CA PRO A 127 -9.14 0.88 -6.68
C PRO A 127 -9.56 -0.56 -7.01
N LYS A 128 -10.65 -0.72 -7.76
CA LYS A 128 -11.07 -2.05 -8.22
C LYS A 128 -10.00 -2.64 -9.13
N ILE A 129 -9.53 -3.85 -8.82
CA ILE A 129 -8.64 -4.61 -9.70
C ILE A 129 -9.47 -5.14 -10.87
N ASN A 130 -9.17 -4.67 -12.08
CA ASN A 130 -9.85 -5.09 -13.30
C ASN A 130 -9.23 -6.39 -13.82
N GLU A 131 -9.98 -7.48 -13.80
CA GLU A 131 -9.54 -8.80 -14.30
C GLU A 131 -9.16 -8.80 -15.79
N ASN A 132 -9.58 -7.79 -16.57
CA ASN A 132 -9.13 -7.64 -17.96
C ASN A 132 -7.71 -7.05 -18.07
N GLU A 133 -7.23 -6.36 -17.03
CA GLU A 133 -5.91 -5.71 -16.98
C GLU A 133 -4.92 -6.45 -16.09
N TRP A 134 -5.40 -7.24 -15.13
CA TRP A 134 -4.61 -7.91 -14.12
C TRP A 134 -4.84 -9.41 -14.12
N LEU A 135 -3.78 -10.17 -13.89
CA LEU A 135 -3.79 -11.63 -13.76
C LEU A 135 -3.37 -12.01 -12.35
N LEU A 136 -4.23 -12.73 -11.63
CA LEU A 136 -3.88 -13.36 -10.36
C LEU A 136 -2.90 -14.52 -10.63
N VAL A 137 -1.70 -14.46 -10.06
CA VAL A 137 -0.65 -15.47 -10.27
C VAL A 137 -0.31 -16.26 -9.01
N GLU A 138 -0.56 -15.70 -7.83
CA GLU A 138 -0.36 -16.38 -6.55
C GLU A 138 -1.52 -16.08 -5.60
N SER A 139 -1.90 -17.08 -4.82
CA SER A 139 -2.94 -16.97 -3.80
C SER A 139 -2.61 -17.90 -2.62
N GLU A 140 -2.59 -17.34 -1.40
CA GLU A 140 -2.32 -18.07 -0.17
C GLU A 140 -3.38 -17.76 0.89
N GLU A 141 -4.26 -18.73 1.16
CA GLU A 141 -5.31 -18.62 2.18
C GLU A 141 -4.74 -18.75 3.59
N ASN A 142 -5.19 -17.87 4.48
CA ASN A 142 -4.86 -17.86 5.89
C ASN A 142 -6.15 -17.81 6.72
N PHE A 143 -6.31 -18.77 7.62
CA PHE A 143 -7.49 -18.86 8.46
C PHE A 143 -7.29 -18.08 9.77
N LYS A 144 -8.39 -17.55 10.30
CA LYS A 144 -8.46 -16.88 11.60
C LYS A 144 -7.93 -17.78 12.71
N ASP A 145 -7.30 -17.15 13.69
CA ASP A 145 -6.73 -17.80 14.87
C ASP A 145 -6.84 -16.84 16.08
N ASP A 146 -6.19 -17.18 17.20
CA ASP A 146 -6.21 -16.34 18.41
C ASP A 146 -5.62 -14.93 18.20
N LYS A 147 -4.88 -14.69 17.11
CA LYS A 147 -4.23 -13.41 16.78
C LYS A 147 -4.91 -12.66 15.63
N HIS A 148 -5.74 -13.35 14.84
CA HIS A 148 -6.38 -12.80 13.65
C HIS A 148 -7.88 -13.09 13.71
N LEU A 149 -8.70 -12.04 13.81
CA LEU A 149 -10.15 -12.16 13.95
C LEU A 149 -10.88 -12.61 12.67
N TYR A 150 -10.22 -12.49 11.53
CA TYR A 150 -10.78 -12.71 10.20
C TYR A 150 -9.86 -13.60 9.39
N ASP A 151 -10.46 -14.44 8.53
CA ASP A 151 -9.73 -15.12 7.47
C ASP A 151 -9.21 -14.07 6.48
N TYR A 152 -8.08 -14.33 5.85
CA TYR A 152 -7.52 -13.45 4.82
C TYR A 152 -6.72 -14.24 3.80
N THR A 153 -6.54 -13.68 2.61
CA THR A 153 -5.74 -14.29 1.53
C THR A 153 -4.64 -13.33 1.10
N TYR A 154 -3.43 -13.82 0.92
CA TYR A 154 -2.40 -13.10 0.18
C TYR A 154 -2.59 -13.35 -1.31
N GLU A 155 -2.65 -12.29 -2.11
CA GLU A 155 -2.87 -12.35 -3.54
C GLU A 155 -1.81 -11.52 -4.26
N THR A 156 -1.17 -12.12 -5.27
CA THR A 156 -0.20 -11.45 -6.15
C THR A 156 -0.81 -11.34 -7.54
N TYR A 157 -0.93 -10.13 -8.05
CA TYR A 157 -1.37 -9.86 -9.41
C TYR A 157 -0.24 -9.25 -10.23
N ILE A 158 -0.11 -9.71 -11.47
CA ILE A 158 0.74 -9.06 -12.47
C ILE A 158 -0.11 -8.40 -13.54
N ARG A 159 0.38 -7.31 -14.11
CA ARG A 159 -0.27 -6.70 -15.27
C ARG A 159 -0.24 -7.66 -16.47
N LYS A 160 -1.35 -7.75 -17.20
CA LYS A 160 -1.48 -8.53 -18.44
C LYS A 160 -0.73 -7.93 -19.62
#